data_AF-A0A7J8HNN5-F1
#
_entry.id   AF-A0A7J8HNN5-F1
#
_cell.length_a   1.000
_cell.length_b   1.000
_cell.length_c   1.000
_cell.angle_alpha   90.00
_cell.angle_beta   90.00
_cell.angle_gamma   90.00
#
_symmetry.space_group_name_H-M   'P 1'
#
loop_
_entity.id
_entity.type
_entity.pdbx_description
1 polymer ?
#
loop_
_entity_poly.entity_id
_entity_poly.type
_entity_poly.pdbx_seq_one_letter_code
_entity_poly.pdbx_strand_id
1 'polypeptide(L)'
;MDGELGEIKNVTTTQPSLELGGLEKYTNYSIQVLAFTRAGDGVRSEQIFTRTKEDVPGPPAGVKAAAASASMVFVSWLPPLKLNGVIRKYTVFCSHPYPTDSHLLF
;
A
#
# COMPACT_ATOMS: atom_id res chain seq x y z
N MET A 1 -6.67 23.32 -6.82
CA MET A 1 -6.07 21.98 -6.67
C MET A 1 -5.82 21.37 -8.05
N ASP A 2 -5.19 22.13 -8.95
CA ASP A 2 -3.92 21.83 -9.59
C ASP A 2 -3.27 20.54 -9.05
N GLY A 3 -3.82 19.42 -9.49
CA GLY A 3 -3.31 18.09 -9.21
C GLY A 3 -1.91 18.00 -9.77
N GLU A 4 -0.95 17.84 -8.87
CA GLU A 4 0.41 17.43 -9.19
C GLU A 4 0.31 16.29 -10.20
N LEU A 5 0.75 16.55 -11.44
CA LEU A 5 0.72 15.54 -12.50
C LEU A 5 1.52 14.36 -11.96
N GLY A 6 0.83 13.24 -11.72
CA GLY A 6 1.47 12.02 -11.24
C GLY A 6 2.64 11.64 -12.15
N GLU A 7 3.62 10.94 -11.61
CA GLU A 7 4.85 10.60 -12.32
C GLU A 7 4.55 9.92 -13.67
N ILE A 8 5.06 10.50 -14.77
CA ILE A 8 4.89 9.94 -16.11
C ILE A 8 5.96 8.89 -16.33
N LYS A 9 5.54 7.65 -16.59
CA LYS A 9 6.43 6.54 -16.94
C LYS A 9 6.29 6.18 -18.42
N ASN A 10 7.32 6.48 -19.20
CA ASN A 10 7.39 6.11 -20.61
C ASN A 10 8.08 4.75 -20.78
N VAL A 11 7.47 3.85 -21.56
CA VAL A 11 8.05 2.56 -21.91
C VAL A 11 7.84 2.31 -23.40
N THR A 12 8.91 1.93 -24.10
CA THR A 12 8.88 1.59 -25.53
C THR A 12 8.97 0.09 -25.71
N THR A 13 8.20 -0.47 -26.65
CA THR A 13 8.26 -1.89 -27.02
C THR A 13 8.10 -2.04 -28.53
N THR A 14 8.67 -3.11 -29.09
CA THR A 14 8.42 -3.54 -30.48
C THR A 14 7.41 -4.69 -30.55
N GLN A 15 6.98 -5.22 -29.40
CA GLN A 15 5.98 -6.28 -29.30
C GLN A 15 4.57 -5.70 -29.22
N PRO A 16 3.53 -6.44 -29.66
CA PRO A 16 2.15 -5.99 -29.57
C PRO A 16 1.61 -5.97 -28.14
N SER A 17 2.34 -6.53 -27.17
CA SER A 17 2.00 -6.56 -25.75
C SER A 17 3.20 -6.22 -24.87
N LEU A 18 2.91 -5.72 -23.68
CA LEU A 18 3.90 -5.32 -22.68
C LEU A 18 3.29 -5.44 -21.27
N GLU A 19 4.06 -5.95 -20.33
CA GLU A 19 3.72 -5.92 -18.90
C GLU A 19 4.40 -4.71 -18.23
N LEU A 20 3.60 -3.88 -17.55
CA LEU A 20 4.09 -2.72 -16.81
C LEU A 20 4.38 -3.11 -15.35
N GLY A 21 5.66 -3.19 -15.00
CA GLY A 21 6.12 -3.44 -13.63
C GLY A 21 6.43 -2.15 -12.85
N GLY A 22 6.65 -2.29 -11.54
CA GLY A 22 7.08 -1.19 -10.65
C GLY A 22 6.06 -0.05 -10.56
N LEU A 23 4.78 -0.40 -10.48
CA LEU A 23 3.68 0.53 -10.24
C LEU A 23 3.30 0.53 -8.75
N GLU A 24 2.82 1.66 -8.25
CA GLU A 24 2.33 1.80 -6.89
C GLU A 24 1.08 0.94 -6.65
N LYS A 25 0.95 0.43 -5.43
CA LYS A 25 -0.15 -0.46 -5.05
C LYS A 25 -1.45 0.33 -4.87
N TYR A 26 -2.58 -0.27 -5.18
CA TYR A 26 -3.91 0.35 -5.05
C TYR A 26 -4.00 1.79 -5.61
N THR A 27 -3.35 2.05 -6.73
CA THR A 27 -3.23 3.38 -7.33
C THR A 27 -3.89 3.41 -8.71
N ASN A 28 -4.63 4.49 -8.98
CA ASN A 28 -5.25 4.72 -10.28
C ASN A 28 -4.21 5.21 -11.29
N TYR A 29 -4.10 4.50 -12.40
CA TYR A 29 -3.25 4.86 -13.52
C TYR A 29 -4.09 5.19 -14.76
N SER A 30 -3.57 6.13 -15.52
CA SER A 30 -3.98 6.43 -16.88
C SER A 30 -2.94 5.87 -17.84
N ILE A 31 -3.36 5.16 -18.87
CA ILE A 31 -2.47 4.57 -19.86
C ILE A 31 -2.91 4.99 -21.27
N GLN A 32 -1.95 5.43 -22.08
CA GLN A 32 -2.10 5.70 -23.50
C GLN A 32 -0.93 5.10 -24.26
N VAL A 33 -1.16 4.73 -25.51
CA VAL A 33 -0.12 4.26 -26.43
C VAL A 33 -0.12 5.10 -27.70
N LEU A 34 1.04 5.21 -28.32
CA LEU A 34 1.21 5.77 -29.66
C LEU A 34 2.25 4.95 -30.42
N ALA A 35 2.15 4.92 -31.74
CA ALA A 35 3.21 4.39 -32.59
C ALA A 35 4.21 5.52 -32.88
N PHE A 36 5.51 5.24 -32.89
CA PHE A 36 6.52 6.23 -33.28
C PHE A 36 7.42 5.69 -34.39
N THR A 37 7.83 6.57 -35.30
CA THR A 37 8.75 6.27 -36.40
C THR A 37 9.82 7.36 -36.50
N ARG A 38 10.76 7.23 -37.46
CA ARG A 38 11.73 8.30 -37.74
C ARG A 38 11.08 9.61 -38.21
N ALA A 39 9.88 9.55 -38.77
CA ALA A 39 9.12 10.73 -39.18
C ALA A 39 8.43 11.43 -37.99
N GLY A 40 8.34 10.78 -36.83
CA GLY A 40 7.70 11.30 -35.63
C GLY A 40 6.68 10.34 -35.01
N ASP A 41 5.96 10.85 -34.02
CA ASP A 41 4.89 10.17 -33.29
C ASP A 41 3.58 10.18 -34.08
N GLY A 42 2.89 9.04 -34.07
CA GLY A 42 1.51 8.91 -34.53
C GLY A 42 0.51 9.46 -33.51
N VAL A 43 -0.76 9.33 -33.86
CA VAL A 43 -1.87 9.74 -32.99
C VAL A 43 -1.90 8.86 -31.73
N ARG A 44 -2.10 9.48 -30.56
CA ARG A 44 -2.29 8.78 -29.29
C ARG A 44 -3.60 8.01 -29.31
N SER A 45 -3.61 6.84 -28.67
CA SER A 45 -4.85 6.11 -28.40
C SER A 45 -5.75 6.89 -27.44
N GLU A 46 -7.02 6.47 -27.37
CA GLU A 46 -7.87 6.79 -26.23
C GLU A 46 -7.19 6.37 -24.92
N GLN A 47 -7.46 7.14 -23.87
CA GLN A 47 -6.91 6.92 -22.54
C GLN A 47 -7.72 5.86 -21.81
N ILE A 48 -7.03 4.85 -21.29
CA ILE A 48 -7.65 3.85 -20.41
C ILE A 48 -7.28 4.15 -18.97
N PHE A 49 -8.24 3.95 -18.06
CA PHE A 49 -8.04 4.10 -16.63
C PHE A 49 -8.13 2.74 -15.96
N THR A 50 -7.15 2.42 -15.13
CA THR A 50 -7.11 1.15 -14.39
C THR A 50 -6.49 1.35 -13.02
N ARG A 51 -6.86 0.51 -12.05
CA ARG A 51 -6.30 0.53 -10.71
C ARG A 51 -5.45 -0.71 -10.48
N THR A 52 -4.25 -0.55 -9.92
CA THR A 52 -3.45 -1.68 -9.46
C THR A 52 -4.15 -2.42 -8.31
N LYS A 53 -3.85 -3.71 -8.16
CA LYS A 53 -4.46 -4.53 -7.11
C LYS A 53 -4.07 -4.03 -5.71
N GLU A 54 -4.93 -4.38 -4.74
CA GLU A 54 -4.60 -4.26 -3.32
C GLU A 54 -3.40 -5.16 -2.97
N ASP A 55 -2.66 -4.77 -1.94
CA ASP A 55 -1.52 -5.49 -1.39
C ASP A 55 -1.52 -5.36 0.14
N VAL A 56 -0.58 -6.02 0.81
CA VAL A 56 -0.42 -5.96 2.27
C VAL A 56 -0.26 -4.50 2.72
N PRO A 57 -1.13 -3.99 3.61
CA PRO A 57 -0.94 -2.67 4.21
C PRO A 57 0.37 -2.60 4.99
N GLY A 58 0.93 -1.40 5.12
CA GLY A 58 2.04 -1.14 6.02
C GLY A 58 1.66 -1.37 7.50
N PRO A 59 2.63 -1.33 8.42
CA PRO A 59 2.35 -1.41 9.84
C PRO A 59 1.50 -0.20 10.30
N PRO A 60 0.63 -0.37 11.32
CA PRO A 60 -0.01 0.76 11.99
C PRO A 60 1.04 1.75 12.49
N ALA A 61 0.78 3.04 12.29
CA ALA A 61 1.71 4.09 12.71
C ALA A 61 1.42 4.53 14.15
N GLY A 62 2.43 5.10 14.82
CA GLY A 62 2.23 5.76 16.12
C GLY A 62 1.61 4.87 17.20
N VAL A 63 1.96 3.58 17.23
CA VAL A 63 1.47 2.65 18.25
C VAL A 63 1.91 3.11 19.63
N LYS A 64 0.95 3.30 20.54
CA LYS A 64 1.19 3.66 21.93
C LYS A 64 0.37 2.74 22.84
N ALA A 65 0.95 2.43 23.99
CA ALA A 65 0.28 1.72 25.07
C ALA A 65 0.51 2.46 26.40
N ALA A 66 -0.53 2.58 27.20
CA ALA A 66 -0.46 3.21 28.52
C ALA A 66 -1.20 2.35 29.55
N ALA A 67 -0.56 2.09 30.69
CA ALA A 67 -1.20 1.40 31.80
C ALA A 67 -2.32 2.30 32.36
N ALA A 68 -3.53 1.77 32.40
CA ALA A 68 -4.68 2.42 33.02
C ALA A 68 -4.87 1.95 34.47
N SER A 69 -4.57 0.67 34.73
CA SER A 69 -4.58 0.03 36.05
C SER A 69 -3.68 -1.21 36.05
N ALA A 70 -3.64 -1.95 37.16
CA ALA A 70 -2.91 -3.21 37.25
C ALA A 70 -3.39 -4.30 36.27
N SER A 71 -4.63 -4.18 35.74
CA SER A 71 -5.24 -5.17 34.84
C SER A 71 -5.75 -4.57 33.53
N MET A 72 -5.48 -3.30 33.26
CA MET A 72 -5.99 -2.60 32.08
C MET A 72 -4.92 -1.76 31.41
N VAL A 73 -4.87 -1.84 30.09
CA VAL A 73 -3.96 -1.06 29.23
C VAL A 73 -4.80 -0.41 28.13
N PHE A 74 -4.61 0.90 27.94
CA PHE A 74 -5.12 1.59 26.75
C PHE A 74 -4.11 1.48 25.62
N VAL A 75 -4.58 1.06 24.44
CA VAL A 75 -3.76 0.93 23.24
C VAL A 75 -4.37 1.82 22.15
N SER A 76 -3.52 2.60 21.48
CA SER A 76 -3.91 3.48 20.39
C SER A 76 -2.90 3.44 19.26
N TRP A 77 -3.37 3.64 18.03
CA TRP A 77 -2.54 3.70 16.84
C TRP A 77 -3.18 4.59 15.78
N LEU A 78 -2.38 4.98 14.79
CA LEU A 78 -2.80 5.64 13.57
C LEU A 78 -2.87 4.61 12.43
N PRO A 79 -3.63 4.89 11.35
CA PRO A 79 -3.60 4.07 10.15
C PRO A 79 -2.19 3.93 9.57
N PRO A 80 -1.91 2.85 8.81
CA PRO A 80 -0.66 2.72 8.08
C PRO A 80 -0.44 3.88 7.11
N LEU A 81 0.80 4.35 6.99
CA LEU A 81 1.14 5.38 6.00
C LEU A 81 0.95 4.86 4.56
N LYS A 82 1.27 3.58 4.34
CA LYS A 82 1.01 2.88 3.08
C LYS A 82 -0.18 1.94 3.26
N LEU A 83 -1.37 2.37 2.83
CA LEU A 83 -2.58 1.56 2.99
C LEU A 83 -2.59 0.36 2.04
N ASN A 84 -2.04 0.52 0.83
CA ASN A 84 -2.03 -0.48 -0.24
C ASN A 84 -3.40 -1.13 -0.53
N GLY A 85 -4.49 -0.48 -0.14
CA GLY A 85 -5.83 -1.07 -0.19
C GLY A 85 -6.75 -0.50 0.89
N VAL A 86 -7.86 -1.17 1.12
CA VAL A 86 -8.85 -0.78 2.12
C VAL A 86 -8.61 -1.53 3.43
N ILE A 87 -8.37 -0.80 4.52
CA ILE A 87 -8.21 -1.40 5.85
C ILE A 87 -9.56 -1.92 6.35
N ARG A 88 -9.62 -3.21 6.68
CA ARG A 88 -10.85 -3.87 7.15
C ARG A 88 -10.86 -4.17 8.64
N LYS A 89 -9.70 -4.51 9.22
CA LYS A 89 -9.58 -4.88 10.64
C LYS A 89 -8.17 -4.66 11.16
N TYR A 90 -8.06 -4.53 12.48
CA TYR A 90 -6.81 -4.64 13.23
C TYR A 90 -6.93 -5.82 14.19
N THR A 91 -5.84 -6.57 14.36
CA THR A 91 -5.75 -7.66 15.34
C THR A 91 -4.73 -7.26 16.40
N VAL A 92 -5.11 -7.36 17.67
CA VAL A 92 -4.24 -7.03 18.81
C VAL A 92 -3.91 -8.31 19.55
N PHE A 93 -2.64 -8.52 19.85
CA PHE A 93 -2.16 -9.65 20.64
C PHE A 93 -1.54 -9.12 21.94
N CYS A 94 -1.85 -9.77 23.05
CA CYS A 94 -1.27 -9.51 24.36
C CYS A 94 -0.67 -10.82 24.88
N SER A 95 0.59 -10.79 25.30
CA SER A 95 1.29 -11.93 25.88
C SER A 95 1.99 -11.52 27.16
N HIS A 96 2.04 -12.43 28.13
CA HIS A 96 2.91 -12.26 29.29
C HIS A 96 4.32 -12.69 28.88
N PRO A 97 5.33 -11.81 29.00
CA PRO A 97 6.69 -12.11 28.55
C PRO A 97 7.39 -13.15 29.43
N TYR A 98 6.85 -13.39 30.63
CA TYR A 98 7.30 -14.44 31.52
C TYR A 98 6.28 -15.58 31.52
N PRO A 99 6.71 -16.84 31.31
CA PRO A 99 5.86 -17.96 31.67
C PRO A 99 5.55 -17.81 33.15
N THR A 100 4.27 -17.75 33.50
CA THR A 100 3.85 -17.94 34.89
C THR A 100 4.30 -19.34 35.29
N ASP A 101 5.42 -19.46 35.98
CA ASP A 101 5.80 -20.70 36.65
C ASP A 101 4.79 -20.91 37.78
N SER A 102 3.72 -21.65 37.49
CA SER A 102 2.70 -22.02 38.45
C SER A 102 3.09 -23.29 39.23
N HIS A 103 4.39 -23.48 39.51
CA HIS A 103 4.87 -24.54 40.41
C HIS A 103 6.08 -24.09 41.24
N LEU A 104 5.92 -23.08 42.11
CA LEU A 104 6.71 -22.97 43.34
C LEU A 104 5.78 -22.80 44.56
N LEU A 105 5.52 -23.97 45.15
CA LEU A 105 5.16 -24.36 46.53
C LEU A 105 4.83 -23.26 47.56
N PHE A 106 3.67 -23.43 48.21
CA PHE A 106 3.59 -23.84 49.61
C PHE A 106 2.57 -24.98 49.75
#